data_AF-A0A2T4IF48-F1
#
_entry.id   AF-A0A2T4IF48-F1
#
_cell.length_a   1.000
_cell.length_b   1.000
_cell.length_c   1.000
_cell.angle_alpha   90.00
_cell.angle_beta   90.00
_cell.angle_gamma   90.00
#
_symmetry.space_group_name_H-M   'P 1'
#
loop_
_entity.id
_entity.type
_entity.pdbx_description
1 polymer ?
#
loop_
_entity_poly.entity_id
_entity_poly.type
_entity_poly.pdbx_seq_one_letter_code
_entity_poly.pdbx_strand_id
1 'polypeptide(L)'
;MKPSCNPDSAHPALFTAIRWPKATTPKREQILSMVERAVDWNLLEEIVRPFYQADVRRTGRKGYSLRMMLRCHVLKRLWYMSDRQAEHAVLDSHAFAKFIGTDPWAPRPPSATAIRAFRKTLHENDVDTALSVADLIEQHLTASLRAVGMEFRPGRIEDPVFRKASDE
;
A
#
# COMPACT_ATOMS: atom_id res chain seq x y z
N MET A 1 -18.97 -9.84 9.65
CA MET A 1 -18.37 -8.54 9.25
C MET A 1 -19.18 -7.92 8.12
N LYS A 2 -19.39 -6.60 8.12
CA LYS A 2 -20.05 -5.93 6.99
C LYS A 2 -19.00 -5.66 5.89
N PRO A 3 -19.27 -6.00 4.62
CA PRO A 3 -18.31 -5.82 3.53
C PRO A 3 -18.06 -4.33 3.23
N SER A 4 -16.85 -4.01 2.77
CA SER A 4 -16.48 -2.68 2.26
C SER A 4 -17.45 -2.21 1.17
N CYS A 5 -17.88 -0.95 1.22
CA CYS A 5 -18.71 -0.36 0.15
C CYS A 5 -17.89 0.09 -1.07
N ASN A 6 -16.56 0.10 -0.98
CA ASN A 6 -15.68 0.21 -2.13
C ASN A 6 -15.15 -1.20 -2.43
N PRO A 7 -15.71 -1.91 -3.43
CA PRO A 7 -15.05 -3.12 -3.90
C PRO A 7 -13.64 -2.75 -4.38
N ASP A 8 -12.69 -3.69 -4.32
CA ASP A 8 -11.42 -3.58 -5.05
C ASP A 8 -11.79 -3.51 -6.54
N SER A 9 -11.99 -2.28 -7.04
CA SER A 9 -12.52 -2.00 -8.37
C SER A 9 -11.44 -2.02 -9.44
N ALA A 10 -10.37 -2.78 -9.25
CA ALA A 10 -9.40 -3.04 -10.32
C ALA A 10 -10.06 -3.95 -11.36
N HIS A 11 -11.04 -3.40 -12.09
CA HIS A 11 -11.42 -3.98 -13.36
C HIS A 11 -10.15 -3.97 -14.23
N PRO A 12 -9.97 -4.95 -15.14
CA PRO A 12 -8.93 -4.89 -16.13
C PRO A 12 -9.27 -3.75 -17.10
N ALA A 13 -9.12 -2.50 -16.68
CA ALA A 13 -9.25 -1.33 -17.52
C ALA A 13 -8.22 -1.43 -18.65
N LEU A 14 -8.54 -0.88 -19.81
CA LEU A 14 -7.77 -0.96 -21.06
C LEU A 14 -6.24 -0.80 -20.90
N PHE A 15 -5.78 0.07 -20.00
CA PHE A 15 -4.35 0.25 -19.75
C PHE A 15 -3.67 -0.94 -19.07
N THR A 16 -4.40 -1.70 -18.25
CA THR A 16 -3.90 -2.93 -17.59
C THR A 16 -3.80 -4.11 -18.57
N ALA A 17 -4.58 -4.09 -19.65
CA ALA A 17 -4.64 -5.12 -20.68
C ALA A 17 -3.63 -4.90 -21.82
N ILE A 18 -3.15 -3.66 -22.03
CA ILE A 18 -2.13 -3.35 -23.03
C ILE A 18 -0.74 -3.64 -22.42
N ARG A 19 -0.33 -4.90 -22.47
CA ARG A 19 1.06 -5.31 -22.21
C ARG A 19 1.84 -5.31 -23.51
N TRP A 20 3.15 -5.11 -23.42
CA TRP A 20 4.02 -5.25 -24.59
C TRP A 20 3.96 -6.72 -25.02
N PRO A 21 3.62 -7.04 -26.28
CA PRO A 21 3.52 -8.41 -26.73
C PRO A 21 4.82 -9.16 -26.48
N LYS A 22 4.74 -10.34 -25.86
CA LYS A 22 5.90 -11.19 -25.52
C LYS A 22 6.90 -10.58 -24.54
N ALA A 23 6.55 -9.50 -23.84
CA ALA A 23 7.43 -8.93 -22.81
C ALA A 23 7.39 -9.75 -21.52
N THR A 24 8.56 -9.90 -20.89
CA THR A 24 8.69 -10.50 -19.57
C THR A 24 7.98 -9.65 -18.52
N THR A 25 7.28 -10.28 -17.57
CA THR A 25 6.68 -9.58 -16.43
C THR A 25 7.77 -8.84 -15.65
N PRO A 26 7.64 -7.52 -15.41
CA PRO A 26 8.64 -6.77 -14.68
C PRO A 26 8.84 -7.31 -13.25
N LYS A 27 10.09 -7.29 -12.74
CA LYS A 27 10.44 -7.76 -11.39
C LYS A 27 9.55 -7.15 -10.30
N ARG A 28 9.20 -5.87 -10.43
CA ARG A 28 8.28 -5.16 -9.52
C ARG A 28 6.91 -5.85 -9.44
N GLU A 29 6.31 -6.17 -10.57
CA GLU A 29 5.01 -6.84 -10.61
C GLU A 29 5.09 -8.26 -10.05
N GLN A 30 6.18 -8.98 -10.31
CA GLN A 30 6.41 -10.31 -9.73
C GLN A 30 6.49 -10.25 -8.20
N ILE A 31 7.23 -9.29 -7.65
CA ILE A 31 7.37 -9.08 -6.19
C ILE A 31 6.00 -8.78 -5.58
N LEU A 32 5.26 -7.81 -6.13
CA LEU A 32 3.96 -7.41 -5.60
C LEU A 32 2.95 -8.56 -5.66
N SER A 33 2.97 -9.34 -6.73
CA SER A 33 2.09 -10.52 -6.89
C SER A 33 2.46 -11.66 -5.94
N MET A 34 3.74 -11.78 -5.57
CA MET A 34 4.18 -12.70 -4.51
C MET A 34 3.70 -12.23 -3.14
N VAL A 35 3.92 -10.95 -2.79
CA VAL A 35 3.49 -10.37 -1.51
C VAL A 35 1.98 -10.46 -1.36
N GLU A 36 1.22 -10.12 -2.40
CA GLU A 36 -0.25 -10.20 -2.39
C GLU A 36 -0.76 -11.60 -2.04
N ARG A 37 -0.08 -12.65 -2.51
CA ARG A 37 -0.45 -14.05 -2.23
C ARG A 37 0.07 -14.56 -0.89
N ALA A 38 1.18 -14.02 -0.39
CA ALA A 38 1.83 -14.50 0.82
C ALA A 38 1.19 -13.93 2.09
N VAL A 39 0.73 -12.67 2.05
CA VAL A 39 0.22 -11.96 3.23
C VAL A 39 -1.25 -12.31 3.49
N ASP A 40 -1.60 -12.60 4.75
CA ASP A 40 -2.99 -12.73 5.17
C ASP A 40 -3.61 -11.35 5.42
N TRP A 41 -4.12 -10.75 4.34
CA TRP A 41 -4.74 -9.43 4.39
C TRP A 41 -6.01 -9.39 5.25
N ASN A 42 -6.73 -10.51 5.39
CA ASN A 42 -7.95 -10.55 6.19
C ASN A 42 -7.60 -10.43 7.67
N LEU A 43 -6.58 -11.16 8.13
CA LEU A 43 -6.08 -11.04 9.49
C LEU A 43 -5.57 -9.62 9.79
N LEU A 44 -4.81 -9.02 8.87
CA LEU A 44 -4.37 -7.62 9.04
C LEU A 44 -5.55 -6.65 9.12
N GLU A 45 -6.58 -6.84 8.30
CA GLU A 45 -7.80 -6.02 8.38
C GLU A 45 -8.51 -6.19 9.72
N GLU A 46 -8.65 -7.41 10.24
CA GLU A 46 -9.25 -7.68 11.55
C GLU A 46 -8.52 -6.96 12.68
N ILE A 47 -7.18 -7.04 12.67
CA ILE A 47 -6.32 -6.37 13.66
C ILE A 47 -6.50 -4.84 13.62
N VAL A 48 -6.54 -4.24 12.44
CA VAL A 48 -6.57 -2.77 12.28
C VAL A 48 -7.99 -2.21 12.34
N ARG A 49 -9.01 -3.03 12.13
CA ARG A 49 -10.43 -2.62 12.05
C ARG A 49 -10.91 -1.77 13.23
N PRO A 50 -10.52 -2.02 14.50
CA PRO A 50 -10.97 -1.20 15.62
C PRO A 50 -10.50 0.26 15.53
N PHE A 51 -9.32 0.49 14.96
CA PHE A 51 -8.63 1.78 14.96
C PHE A 51 -8.88 2.61 13.70
N TYR A 52 -9.16 1.94 12.58
CA TYR A 52 -9.54 2.60 11.34
C TYR A 52 -11.05 2.51 11.17
N GLN A 53 -11.75 3.62 10.89
CA GLN A 53 -13.20 3.61 10.60
C GLN A 53 -13.58 4.52 9.43
N ALA A 54 -12.61 5.05 8.68
CA ALA A 54 -12.85 6.08 7.67
C ALA A 54 -13.67 5.60 6.45
N ASP A 55 -13.55 4.33 6.08
CA ASP A 55 -14.27 3.67 4.97
C ASP A 55 -15.70 3.24 5.29
N VAL A 56 -16.03 3.07 6.58
CA VAL A 56 -17.35 2.61 7.05
C VAL A 56 -18.23 3.73 7.62
N ARG A 57 -17.76 4.98 7.57
CA ARG A 57 -18.54 6.15 8.08
C ARG A 57 -19.89 6.27 7.36
N ARG A 58 -20.92 6.58 8.15
CA ARG A 58 -22.31 6.74 7.67
C ARG A 58 -22.57 8.07 6.97
N THR A 59 -21.84 9.12 7.33
CA THR A 59 -22.04 10.48 6.83
C THR A 59 -20.73 11.06 6.28
N GLY A 60 -20.87 11.98 5.32
CA GLY A 60 -19.73 12.62 4.64
C GLY A 60 -19.09 11.74 3.56
N ARG A 61 -18.01 12.25 2.95
CA ARG A 61 -17.22 11.49 1.97
C ARG A 61 -16.50 10.35 2.70
N LYS A 62 -16.76 9.12 2.26
CA LYS A 62 -16.04 7.94 2.77
C LYS A 62 -14.55 8.05 2.45
N GLY A 63 -13.73 7.62 3.40
CA GLY A 63 -12.29 7.47 3.20
C GLY A 63 -11.94 6.31 2.26
N TYR A 64 -10.63 6.12 2.06
CA TYR A 64 -10.09 4.96 1.34
C TYR A 64 -10.40 3.66 2.08
N SER A 65 -10.51 2.53 1.38
CA SER A 65 -10.76 1.24 2.03
C SER A 65 -9.59 0.88 2.96
N LEU A 66 -9.88 0.16 4.05
CA LEU A 66 -8.84 -0.33 4.95
C LEU A 66 -7.80 -1.18 4.19
N ARG A 67 -8.26 -2.08 3.31
CA ARG A 67 -7.39 -2.90 2.45
C ARG A 67 -6.43 -2.06 1.61
N MET A 68 -6.92 -1.01 0.96
CA MET A 68 -6.07 -0.11 0.16
C MET A 68 -5.01 0.59 1.02
N MET A 69 -5.39 1.07 2.21
CA MET A 69 -4.45 1.74 3.12
C MET A 69 -3.40 0.78 3.68
N LEU A 70 -3.78 -0.46 4.01
CA LEU A 70 -2.87 -1.53 4.42
C LEU A 70 -1.88 -1.88 3.31
N ARG A 71 -2.36 -2.14 2.09
CA ARG A 71 -1.49 -2.42 0.95
C ARG A 71 -0.56 -1.24 0.64
N CYS A 72 -1.05 0.00 0.74
CA CYS A 72 -0.22 1.19 0.61
C CYS A 72 0.86 1.28 1.71
N HIS A 73 0.53 0.93 2.95
CA HIS A 73 1.50 0.89 4.05
C HIS A 73 2.60 -0.15 3.83
N VAL A 74 2.21 -1.38 3.45
CA VAL A 74 3.17 -2.45 3.09
C VAL A 74 4.02 -2.05 1.88
N LEU A 75 3.42 -1.43 0.86
CA LEU A 75 4.16 -0.93 -0.31
C LEU A 75 5.26 0.06 0.11
N LYS A 76 4.93 1.02 0.98
CA LYS A 76 5.91 1.97 1.51
C LYS A 76 7.05 1.30 2.25
N ARG A 77 6.73 0.26 3.03
CA ARG A 77 7.72 -0.51 3.77
C ARG A 77 8.70 -1.24 2.85
N LEU A 78 8.18 -1.91 1.83
CA LEU A 78 8.97 -2.70 0.87
C LEU A 78 9.99 -1.86 0.08
N TRP A 79 9.69 -0.57 -0.16
CA TRP A 79 10.57 0.34 -0.92
C TRP A 79 11.14 1.52 -0.12
N TYR A 80 10.97 1.51 1.20
CA TYR A 80 11.44 2.57 2.11
C TYR A 80 11.00 3.99 1.66
N MET A 81 9.73 4.13 1.28
CA MET A 81 9.19 5.37 0.73
C MET A 81 8.64 6.31 1.81
N SER A 82 8.87 7.61 1.65
CA SER A 82 8.11 8.65 2.38
C SER A 82 6.64 8.69 1.94
N ASP A 83 5.79 9.38 2.71
CA ASP A 83 4.36 9.54 2.39
C ASP A 83 4.15 10.16 0.99
N ARG A 84 4.98 11.12 0.59
CA ARG A 84 4.92 11.78 -0.73
C ARG A 84 5.47 10.92 -1.86
N GLN A 85 6.59 10.22 -1.62
CA GLN A 85 7.12 9.28 -2.62
C GLN A 85 6.12 8.16 -2.92
N ALA A 86 5.40 7.67 -1.92
CA ALA A 86 4.37 6.65 -2.10
C ALA A 86 3.22 7.13 -3.00
N GLU A 87 2.70 8.33 -2.75
CA GLU A 87 1.67 8.95 -3.58
C GLU A 87 2.13 9.05 -5.05
N HIS A 88 3.31 9.63 -5.27
CA HIS A 88 3.87 9.78 -6.62
C HIS A 88 4.13 8.43 -7.30
N ALA A 89 4.70 7.46 -6.58
CA ALA A 89 5.00 6.15 -7.11
C ALA A 89 3.73 5.40 -7.54
N VAL A 90 2.64 5.50 -6.78
CA VAL A 90 1.37 4.88 -7.15
C VAL A 90 0.74 5.56 -8.36
N LEU A 91 0.83 6.89 -8.46
CA LEU A 91 0.33 7.64 -9.63
C LEU A 91 1.11 7.32 -10.91
N ASP A 92 2.41 7.12 -10.80
CA ASP A 92 3.31 6.86 -11.93
C ASP A 92 3.35 5.37 -12.35
N SER A 93 3.27 4.45 -11.38
CA SER A 93 3.46 3.03 -11.65
C SER A 93 2.16 2.22 -11.61
N HIS A 94 1.80 1.66 -12.78
CA HIS A 94 0.70 0.72 -12.91
C HIS A 94 0.78 -0.48 -11.95
N ALA A 95 1.96 -1.05 -11.73
CA ALA A 95 2.13 -2.19 -10.83
C ALA A 95 1.79 -1.82 -9.37
N PHE A 96 2.16 -0.61 -8.93
CA PHE A 96 1.84 -0.12 -7.59
C PHE A 96 0.36 0.23 -7.45
N ALA A 97 -0.23 0.91 -8.44
CA ALA A 97 -1.67 1.17 -8.49
C ALA A 97 -2.49 -0.12 -8.38
N LYS A 98 -2.19 -1.10 -9.25
CA LYS A 98 -2.85 -2.42 -9.26
C LYS A 98 -2.71 -3.12 -7.91
N PHE A 99 -1.50 -3.11 -7.33
CA PHE A 99 -1.27 -3.73 -6.03
C PHE A 99 -2.15 -3.13 -4.95
N ILE A 100 -2.25 -1.80 -4.82
CA ILE A 100 -3.07 -1.20 -3.76
C ILE A 100 -4.59 -1.24 -4.04
N GLY A 101 -5.03 -1.80 -5.16
CA GLY A 101 -6.44 -1.91 -5.54
C GLY A 101 -7.02 -0.65 -6.21
N THR A 102 -6.19 0.12 -6.93
CA THR A 102 -6.63 1.27 -7.73
C THR A 102 -6.20 1.14 -9.19
N ASP A 103 -6.80 1.94 -10.06
CA ASP A 103 -6.41 2.17 -11.44
C ASP A 103 -6.85 3.59 -11.86
N PRO A 104 -6.45 4.09 -13.05
CA PRO A 104 -6.82 5.44 -13.51
C PRO A 104 -8.33 5.73 -13.62
N TRP A 105 -9.17 4.71 -13.61
CA TRP A 105 -10.63 4.77 -13.73
C TRP A 105 -11.36 4.38 -12.43
N ALA A 106 -10.61 3.94 -11.42
CA ALA A 106 -11.09 3.47 -10.13
C ALA A 106 -10.64 4.44 -9.00
N PRO A 107 -10.94 4.20 -7.70
CA PRO A 107 -10.83 5.25 -6.69
C PRO A 107 -9.40 5.76 -6.61
N ARG A 108 -9.21 7.09 -6.69
CA ARG A 108 -7.88 7.71 -6.77
C ARG A 108 -6.92 7.17 -5.70
N PRO A 109 -5.61 7.10 -5.99
CA PRO A 109 -4.59 6.81 -4.99
C PRO A 109 -4.71 7.70 -3.75
N PRO A 110 -4.39 7.17 -2.55
CA PRO A 110 -4.38 7.97 -1.34
C PRO A 110 -3.30 9.05 -1.41
N SER A 111 -3.67 10.28 -1.06
CA SER A 111 -2.71 11.39 -0.99
C SER A 111 -1.73 11.20 0.17
N ALA A 112 -0.56 11.85 0.12
CA ALA A 112 0.43 11.81 1.18
C ALA A 112 -0.15 12.16 2.56
N THR A 113 -1.11 13.10 2.61
CA THR A 113 -1.81 13.47 3.85
C THR A 113 -2.67 12.32 4.38
N ALA A 114 -3.37 11.59 3.52
CA ALA A 114 -4.18 10.44 3.92
C ALA A 114 -3.29 9.28 4.40
N ILE A 115 -2.19 9.03 3.70
CA ILE A 115 -1.17 8.04 4.08
C ILE A 115 -0.57 8.40 5.45
N ARG A 116 -0.19 9.66 5.65
CA ARG A 116 0.34 10.15 6.92
C ARG A 116 -0.67 9.96 8.06
N ALA A 117 -1.94 10.30 7.83
CA ALA A 117 -2.98 10.15 8.83
C ALA A 117 -3.18 8.68 9.24
N PHE A 118 -3.20 7.76 8.27
CA PHE A 118 -3.29 6.33 8.54
C PHE A 118 -2.07 5.82 9.31
N ARG A 119 -0.85 6.20 8.90
CA ARG A 119 0.37 5.85 9.62
C ARG A 119 0.36 6.34 11.07
N LYS A 120 -0.13 7.56 11.30
CA LYS A 120 -0.32 8.11 12.64
C LYS A 120 -1.28 7.23 13.46
N THR A 121 -2.42 6.83 12.88
CA THR A 121 -3.34 5.89 13.52
C THR A 121 -2.67 4.57 13.89
N LEU A 122 -1.80 4.00 13.05
CA LEU A 122 -1.12 2.74 13.37
C LEU A 122 -0.07 2.86 14.49
N HIS A 123 0.61 3.99 14.60
CA HIS A 123 1.64 4.20 15.64
C HIS A 123 1.10 4.70 16.97
N GLU A 124 -0.02 5.42 16.98
CA GLU A 124 -0.61 5.96 18.22
C GLU A 124 -1.54 4.98 18.93
N ASN A 125 -1.78 3.81 18.32
CA ASN A 125 -2.59 2.77 18.92
C ASN A 125 -1.71 1.56 19.22
N ASP A 126 -1.78 1.12 20.47
CA ASP A 126 -1.06 -0.03 20.98
C ASP A 126 -2.00 -1.24 21.04
N VAL A 127 -1.48 -2.39 20.62
CA VAL A 127 -2.17 -3.69 20.76
C VAL A 127 -1.94 -4.23 22.17
N ASP A 128 -0.76 -3.96 22.73
CA ASP A 128 -0.36 -4.22 24.11
C ASP A 128 0.67 -3.14 24.54
N THR A 129 0.95 -3.03 25.83
CA THR A 129 1.84 -2.06 26.50
C THR A 129 3.22 -1.82 25.86
N ALA A 130 3.68 -2.71 24.96
CA ALA A 130 4.98 -2.59 24.27
C ALA A 130 4.90 -2.75 22.75
N LEU A 131 3.72 -2.90 22.14
CA LEU A 131 3.60 -3.22 20.72
C LEU A 131 2.54 -2.35 20.03
N SER A 132 2.99 -1.47 19.13
CA SER A 132 2.09 -0.68 18.30
C SER A 132 1.43 -1.55 17.22
N VAL A 133 0.28 -1.10 16.69
CA VAL A 133 -0.37 -1.77 15.56
C VAL A 133 0.56 -1.83 14.34
N ALA A 134 1.38 -0.80 14.13
CA ALA A 134 2.38 -0.79 13.06
C ALA A 134 3.41 -1.93 13.21
N ASP A 135 3.92 -2.15 14.42
CA ASP A 135 4.88 -3.23 14.69
C ASP A 135 4.28 -4.61 14.46
N LEU A 136 3.01 -4.79 14.81
CA LEU A 136 2.30 -6.06 14.57
C LEU A 136 2.13 -6.35 13.07
N ILE A 137 1.83 -5.32 12.25
CA ILE A 137 1.77 -5.47 10.79
C ILE A 137 3.14 -5.89 10.24
N GLU A 138 4.23 -5.30 10.73
CA GLU A 138 5.59 -5.62 10.31
C GLU A 138 5.99 -7.06 10.67
N GLN A 139 5.65 -7.51 11.88
CA GLN A 139 5.88 -8.89 12.31
C GLN A 139 5.08 -9.87 11.44
N HIS A 140 3.82 -9.57 11.16
CA HIS A 140 2.97 -10.42 10.34
C HIS A 140 3.46 -10.49 8.88
N LEU A 141 3.86 -9.36 8.28
CA LEU A 141 4.46 -9.33 6.94
C LEU A 141 5.72 -10.20 6.89
N THR A 142 6.60 -10.05 7.88
CA THR A 142 7.84 -10.82 7.96
C THR A 142 7.57 -12.32 8.14
N ALA A 143 6.65 -12.69 9.01
CA ALA A 143 6.25 -14.08 9.23
C ALA A 143 5.61 -14.71 7.99
N SER A 144 4.73 -13.97 7.30
CA SER A 144 4.06 -14.40 6.07
C SER A 144 5.07 -14.68 4.95
N LEU A 145 6.07 -13.82 4.79
CA LEU A 145 7.12 -14.01 3.78
C LEU A 145 8.03 -15.19 4.16
N ARG A 146 8.39 -15.35 5.44
CA ARG A 146 9.18 -16.49 5.90
C ARG A 146 8.46 -17.83 5.69
N ALA A 147 7.14 -17.87 5.86
CA ALA A 147 6.33 -19.07 5.64
C ALA A 147 6.40 -19.58 4.18
N VAL A 148 6.63 -18.68 3.22
CA VAL A 148 6.86 -19.04 1.81
C VAL A 148 8.35 -19.15 1.45
N GLY A 149 9.24 -19.24 2.45
CA GLY A 149 10.68 -19.38 2.26
C GLY A 149 11.39 -18.11 1.81
N MET A 150 10.77 -16.95 2.00
CA MET A 150 11.30 -15.65 1.55
C MET A 150 11.70 -14.78 2.73
N GLU A 151 12.80 -14.07 2.58
CA GLU A 151 13.16 -12.94 3.43
C GLU A 151 13.24 -11.69 2.54
N PHE A 152 12.72 -10.57 3.02
CA PHE A 152 12.83 -9.32 2.28
C PHE A 152 13.71 -8.32 3.03
N ARG A 153 14.50 -7.58 2.24
CA ARG A 153 15.13 -6.34 2.67
C ARG A 153 14.49 -5.20 1.87
N PRO A 154 14.16 -4.05 2.49
CA PRO A 154 13.57 -2.94 1.77
C PRO A 154 14.45 -2.51 0.58
N GLY A 155 13.84 -2.39 -0.59
CA GLY A 155 14.45 -1.73 -1.75
C GLY A 155 14.35 -0.22 -1.65
N ARG A 156 14.82 0.49 -2.69
CA ARG A 156 14.68 1.94 -2.83
C ARG A 156 14.39 2.34 -4.27
N ILE A 157 13.60 3.40 -4.43
CA ILE A 157 13.42 4.14 -5.67
C ILE A 157 13.67 5.60 -5.31
N GLU A 158 14.75 6.18 -5.83
CA GLU A 158 15.19 7.53 -5.49
C GLU A 158 15.09 8.44 -6.72
N ASP A 159 14.48 9.60 -6.54
CA ASP A 159 14.41 10.63 -7.58
C ASP A 159 15.68 11.49 -7.57
N PRO A 160 16.14 12.00 -8.73
CA PRO A 160 17.25 12.93 -8.78
C PRO A 160 16.90 14.24 -8.06
N VAL A 161 17.89 14.82 -7.36
CA VAL A 161 17.75 16.12 -6.67
C VAL A 161 18.44 17.20 -7.48
N PHE A 162 17.65 18.14 -8.01
CA PHE A 162 18.17 19.31 -8.70
C PHE A 162 18.28 20.49 -7.74
N ARG A 163 19.40 21.23 -7.81
CA ARG A 163 19.64 22.48 -7.08
C ARG A 163 20.05 23.56 -8.08
N LYS A 164 19.71 24.82 -7.81
CA LYS A 164 20.26 25.92 -8.60
C LYS A 164 21.78 25.93 -8.40
N ALA A 165 22.54 26.11 -9.49
CA ALA A 165 23.94 26.43 -9.37
C ALA A 165 24.05 27.75 -8.58
N SER A 166 24.92 27.79 -7.59
CA SER A 166 25.32 29.04 -6.96
C SER A 166 26.10 29.84 -8.00
N ASP A 167 25.66 31.08 -8.26
CA ASP A 167 26.49 32.04 -9.00
C ASP A 167 27.70 32.36 -8.10
N GLU A 168 28.90 32.16 -8.65
CA GLU A 168 30.19 32.45 -7.99
C GLU A 168 30.50 33.96 -8.05
#